data_AF-A0A7W1J5Y6-F1
#
_entry.id   AF-A0A7W1J5Y6-F1
#
_cell.length_a   1.000
_cell.length_b   1.000
_cell.length_c   1.000
_cell.angle_alpha   90.00
_cell.angle_beta   90.00
_cell.angle_gamma   90.00
#
_symmetry.space_group_name_H-M   'P 1'
#
loop_
_entity.id
_entity.type
_entity.pdbx_description
1 polymer ?
#
loop_
_entity_poly.entity_id
_entity_poly.type
_entity_poly.pdbx_seq_one_letter_code
_entity_poly.pdbx_strand_id
1 'polypeptide(L)'
;NDAHLALVDLEKKYDVHIITQNIDNLHERAGSKKVLHLHGEITKSRSTANPSLIYAIKGPELKLGDKCEKGSQLRPHIVWFGEMVPEMDMAYVIAEQAEIFMVVGTSMVVYPAAGLIDYIPENIPKYLIDPSDVKINGIDNLFIIKEKASTGLRKLVNKLLK
;
A
#
# COMPACT_ATOMS: atom_id res chain seq x y z
N ASN A 1 -14.21 -0.36 3.32
CA ASN A 1 -14.88 -1.63 3.66
C ASN A 1 -14.32 -2.15 4.98
N ASP A 2 -14.81 -3.29 5.49
CA ASP A 2 -14.41 -3.82 6.80
C ASP A 2 -12.91 -4.08 6.97
N ALA A 3 -12.18 -4.41 5.90
CA ALA A 3 -10.73 -4.60 5.96
C ALA A 3 -10.01 -3.29 6.29
N HIS A 4 -10.38 -2.20 5.60
CA HIS A 4 -9.80 -0.87 5.85
C HIS A 4 -10.12 -0.40 7.27
N LEU A 5 -11.37 -0.57 7.72
CA LEU A 5 -11.78 -0.22 9.07
C LEU A 5 -11.06 -1.06 10.14
N ALA A 6 -10.71 -2.32 9.82
CA ALA A 6 -9.96 -3.17 10.76
C ALA A 6 -8.56 -2.64 11.03
N LEU A 7 -7.88 -2.09 10.02
CA LEU A 7 -6.57 -1.47 10.20
C LEU A 7 -6.66 -0.22 11.09
N VAL A 8 -7.71 0.58 10.95
CA VAL A 8 -7.98 1.73 11.82
C VAL A 8 -8.25 1.30 13.26
N ASP A 9 -8.93 0.17 13.47
CA ASP A 9 -9.08 -0.39 14.82
C ASP A 9 -7.75 -0.88 15.39
N LEU A 10 -6.87 -1.44 14.55
CA LEU A 10 -5.54 -1.91 14.97
C LEU A 10 -4.64 -0.74 15.42
N GLU A 11 -4.77 0.43 14.79
CA GLU A 11 -4.10 1.69 15.19
C GLU A 11 -4.40 2.14 16.62
N LYS A 12 -5.45 1.60 17.28
CA LYS A 12 -5.76 1.91 18.68
C LYS A 12 -4.75 1.31 19.67
N LYS A 13 -4.04 0.25 19.27
CA LYS A 13 -3.09 -0.50 20.13
C LYS A 13 -1.68 -0.52 19.55
N TYR A 14 -1.53 -0.46 18.22
CA TYR A 14 -0.24 -0.60 17.54
C TYR A 14 0.09 0.64 16.71
N ASP A 15 1.39 0.85 16.45
CA ASP A 15 1.82 1.79 15.41
C ASP A 15 1.71 1.12 14.03
N VAL A 16 0.62 1.38 13.32
CA VAL A 16 0.33 0.73 12.03
C VAL A 16 0.80 1.63 10.90
N HIS A 17 1.66 1.08 10.04
CA HIS A 17 2.03 1.68 8.75
C HIS A 17 1.43 0.84 7.63
N ILE A 18 0.74 1.49 6.69
CA ILE A 18 0.09 0.86 5.54
C ILE A 18 0.90 1.21 4.31
N ILE A 19 1.53 0.21 3.70
CA ILE A 19 2.18 0.34 2.40
C ILE A 19 1.23 -0.23 1.35
N THR A 20 0.74 0.60 0.42
CA THR A 20 -0.29 0.21 -0.53
C THR A 20 0.15 0.33 -1.99
N GLN A 21 -0.21 -0.68 -2.79
CA GLN A 21 -0.09 -0.65 -4.26
C GLN A 21 -1.31 0.00 -4.91
N ASN A 22 -2.38 0.24 -4.15
CA ASN A 22 -3.60 0.84 -4.66
C ASN A 22 -3.39 2.34 -4.87
N ILE A 23 -4.09 2.88 -5.87
CA ILE A 23 -4.09 4.30 -6.20
C ILE A 23 -5.31 5.04 -5.64
N ASP A 24 -6.32 4.31 -5.15
CA ASP A 24 -7.49 4.90 -4.48
C ASP A 24 -7.13 5.41 -3.08
N ASN A 25 -8.04 6.17 -2.46
CA ASN A 25 -7.86 6.73 -1.12
C ASN A 25 -8.73 6.03 -0.05
N LEU A 26 -8.99 4.73 -0.20
CA LEU A 26 -9.91 4.02 0.70
C LEU A 26 -9.34 3.83 2.11
N HIS A 27 -8.01 3.82 2.29
CA HIS A 27 -7.37 3.79 3.61
C HIS A 27 -7.60 5.10 4.36
N GLU A 28 -7.34 6.22 3.72
CA GLU A 28 -7.56 7.58 4.27
C GLU A 28 -9.03 7.78 4.59
N ARG A 29 -9.92 7.39 3.69
CA ARG A 29 -11.37 7.50 3.90
C ARG A 29 -11.87 6.62 5.05
N ALA A 30 -11.20 5.49 5.32
CA ALA A 30 -11.51 4.67 6.49
C ALA A 30 -11.01 5.31 7.79
N GLY A 31 -10.00 6.18 7.73
CA GLY A 31 -9.40 6.88 8.86
C GLY A 31 -7.96 6.48 9.19
N SER A 32 -7.30 5.71 8.31
CA SER A 32 -5.91 5.32 8.53
C SER A 32 -4.97 6.52 8.48
N LYS A 33 -3.98 6.56 9.38
CA LYS A 33 -3.12 7.74 9.58
C LYS A 33 -1.80 7.72 8.85
N LYS A 34 -1.18 6.54 8.71
CA LYS A 34 0.15 6.37 8.12
C LYS A 34 0.06 5.48 6.89
N VAL A 35 -0.18 6.11 5.74
CA VAL A 35 -0.34 5.42 4.45
C VAL A 35 0.76 5.87 3.50
N LEU A 36 1.50 4.92 2.95
CA LEU A 36 2.51 5.11 1.92
C LEU A 36 2.01 4.52 0.60
N HIS A 37 1.78 5.37 -0.40
CA HIS A 37 1.33 4.98 -1.73
C HIS A 37 2.53 4.67 -2.63
N LEU A 38 2.74 3.39 -2.95
CA LEU A 38 3.82 2.98 -3.85
C LEU A 38 3.55 3.42 -5.29
N HIS A 39 2.30 3.30 -5.75
CA HIS A 39 1.93 3.57 -7.13
C HIS A 39 1.28 4.94 -7.35
N GLY A 40 1.44 5.86 -6.38
CA GLY A 40 0.83 7.17 -6.38
C GLY A 40 -0.67 7.16 -6.06
N GLU A 41 -1.36 8.25 -6.41
CA GLU A 41 -2.74 8.52 -5.98
C GLU A 41 -3.59 9.04 -7.16
N ILE A 42 -4.75 8.42 -7.38
CA ILE A 42 -5.67 8.74 -8.48
C ILE A 42 -6.26 10.16 -8.39
N THR A 43 -6.29 10.73 -7.18
CA THR A 43 -6.80 12.08 -6.92
C THR A 43 -5.73 13.16 -7.14
N LYS A 44 -4.52 12.77 -7.53
CA LYS A 44 -3.39 13.67 -7.75
C LYS A 44 -2.87 13.60 -9.18
N SER A 45 -2.21 14.67 -9.59
CA SER A 45 -1.52 14.83 -10.86
C SER A 45 -0.08 15.27 -10.62
N ARG A 46 0.81 15.02 -11.57
CA ARG A 46 2.20 15.47 -11.53
C ARG A 46 2.63 16.11 -12.85
N SER A 47 3.61 17.00 -12.80
CA SER A 47 4.25 17.56 -14.00
C SER A 47 4.98 16.47 -14.80
N THR A 48 4.87 16.54 -16.13
CA THR A 48 5.65 15.67 -17.04
C THR A 48 7.12 16.05 -17.13
N ALA A 49 7.48 17.28 -16.77
CA ALA A 49 8.86 17.77 -16.79
C ALA A 49 9.57 17.62 -15.44
N ASN A 50 8.83 17.71 -14.32
CA ASN A 50 9.37 17.48 -12.99
C ASN A 50 8.40 16.64 -12.13
N PRO A 51 8.65 15.33 -11.94
CA PRO A 51 7.78 14.43 -11.19
C PRO A 51 7.55 14.82 -9.73
N SER A 52 8.43 15.64 -9.13
CA SER A 52 8.28 16.10 -7.73
C SER A 52 7.19 17.17 -7.56
N LEU A 53 6.71 17.76 -8.66
CA LEU A 53 5.62 18.74 -8.64
C LEU A 53 4.28 18.02 -8.72
N ILE A 54 3.65 17.84 -7.56
CA ILE A 54 2.41 17.08 -7.38
C ILE A 54 1.29 18.03 -6.98
N TYR A 55 0.10 17.84 -7.57
CA TYR A 55 -1.08 18.68 -7.38
C TYR A 55 -2.31 17.82 -7.19
N ALA A 56 -3.24 18.25 -6.32
CA ALA A 56 -4.57 17.66 -6.27
C ALA A 56 -5.31 17.96 -7.59
N ILE A 57 -5.96 16.94 -8.17
CA ILE A 57 -6.85 17.10 -9.32
C ILE A 57 -8.12 17.81 -8.83
N LYS A 58 -8.50 18.88 -9.54
CA LYS A 58 -9.71 19.65 -9.24
C LYS A 58 -10.83 19.20 -10.18
N GLY A 59 -11.96 18.78 -9.61
CA GLY A 59 -13.10 18.30 -10.39
C GLY A 59 -12.93 16.85 -10.87
N PRO A 60 -13.75 16.42 -11.84
CA PRO A 60 -13.86 15.01 -12.21
C PRO A 60 -12.79 14.53 -13.21
N GLU A 61 -12.03 15.43 -13.83
CA GLU A 61 -11.14 15.10 -14.94
C GLU A 61 -9.85 15.93 -14.96
N LEU A 62 -8.80 15.35 -15.54
CA LEU A 62 -7.53 16.03 -15.86
C LEU A 62 -7.43 16.15 -17.38
N LYS A 63 -7.27 17.38 -17.90
CA LYS A 63 -7.32 17.67 -19.33
C LYS A 63 -5.95 17.91 -19.93
N LEU A 64 -5.84 17.63 -21.23
CA LEU A 64 -4.75 18.18 -22.02
C LEU A 64 -4.82 19.72 -21.97
N GLY A 65 -3.68 20.35 -21.71
CA GLY A 65 -3.59 21.79 -21.46
C GLY A 65 -3.54 22.17 -19.98
N ASP A 66 -3.92 21.28 -19.05
CA ASP A 66 -3.70 21.49 -17.62
C ASP A 66 -2.19 21.45 -17.35
N LYS A 67 -1.64 22.55 -16.85
CA LYS A 67 -0.20 22.75 -16.71
C LYS A 67 0.21 23.00 -15.27
N CYS A 68 1.41 22.58 -14.93
CA CYS A 68 2.06 22.93 -13.68
C CYS A 68 2.50 24.42 -13.69
N GLU A 69 2.99 24.96 -12.56
CA GLU A 69 3.45 26.36 -12.51
C GLU A 69 4.61 26.67 -13.47
N LYS A 70 5.31 25.65 -13.99
CA LYS A 70 6.39 25.79 -14.98
C LYS A 70 5.91 25.67 -16.44
N GLY A 71 4.60 25.58 -16.67
CA GLY A 71 4.00 25.52 -18.02
C GLY A 71 4.05 24.15 -18.71
N SER A 72 4.59 23.11 -18.07
CA SER A 72 4.57 21.73 -18.59
C SER A 72 3.23 21.04 -18.32
N GLN A 73 2.85 20.10 -19.18
CA GLN A 73 1.63 19.29 -19.05
C GLN A 73 1.58 18.53 -17.71
N LEU A 74 0.39 18.46 -17.12
CA LEU A 74 0.09 17.56 -16.00
C LEU A 74 -0.38 16.20 -16.52
N ARG A 75 0.01 15.14 -15.82
CA ARG A 75 -0.49 13.77 -16.01
C ARG A 75 -0.94 13.20 -14.67
N PRO A 76 -1.71 12.09 -14.64
CA PRO A 76 -2.04 11.42 -13.39
C PRO A 76 -0.78 11.10 -12.57
N HIS A 77 -0.84 11.32 -11.25
CA HIS A 77 0.22 10.95 -10.32
C HIS A 77 0.12 9.46 -9.99
N ILE A 78 0.32 8.65 -11.02
CA ILE A 78 0.28 7.20 -10.95
C ILE A 78 1.55 6.66 -11.59
N VAL A 79 2.09 5.61 -10.99
CA VAL A 79 3.20 4.83 -11.54
C VAL A 79 2.64 3.84 -12.56
N TRP A 80 3.09 3.95 -13.81
CA TRP A 80 2.77 2.96 -14.85
C TRP A 80 3.79 1.83 -14.87
N PHE A 81 3.42 0.70 -15.48
CA PHE A 81 4.38 -0.37 -15.75
C PHE A 81 5.58 0.15 -16.54
N GLY A 82 6.78 -0.20 -16.10
CA GLY A 82 8.05 0.28 -16.67
C GLY A 82 8.56 1.58 -16.04
N GLU A 83 7.77 2.25 -15.19
CA GLU A 83 8.26 3.39 -14.41
C GLU A 83 8.87 2.95 -13.07
N MET A 84 9.78 3.77 -12.55
CA MET A 84 10.30 3.58 -11.20
C MET A 84 9.19 3.81 -10.17
N VAL A 85 9.27 3.08 -9.05
CA VAL A 85 8.41 3.23 -7.87
C VAL A 85 9.17 4.06 -6.84
N PRO A 86 8.94 5.38 -6.74
CA PRO A 86 9.84 6.28 -5.99
C PRO A 86 9.87 6.02 -4.49
N GLU A 87 8.76 5.56 -3.91
CA GLU A 87 8.60 5.37 -2.47
C GLU A 87 9.13 4.02 -1.96
N MET A 88 9.78 3.22 -2.81
CA MET A 88 10.28 1.90 -2.39
C MET A 88 11.35 1.98 -1.31
N ASP A 89 12.26 2.94 -1.39
CA ASP A 89 13.31 3.10 -0.37
C ASP A 89 12.70 3.35 1.02
N MET A 90 11.66 4.20 1.08
CA MET A 90 10.91 4.44 2.32
C MET A 90 10.14 3.19 2.75
N ALA A 91 9.57 2.44 1.80
CA ALA A 91 8.86 1.20 2.09
C ALA A 91 9.77 0.14 2.72
N TYR A 92 11.02 0.01 2.23
CA TYR A 92 12.02 -0.87 2.84
C TYR A 92 12.36 -0.45 4.27
N VAL A 93 12.62 0.84 4.49
CA VAL A 93 12.93 1.37 5.83
C VAL A 93 11.78 1.11 6.82
N ILE A 94 10.53 1.23 6.39
CA ILE A 94 9.35 0.93 7.23
C ILE A 94 9.24 -0.59 7.46
N ALA A 95 9.40 -1.39 6.42
CA ALA A 95 9.29 -2.85 6.46
C ALA A 95 10.31 -3.48 7.43
N GLU A 96 11.57 -3.02 7.40
CA GLU A 96 12.64 -3.51 8.27
C GLU A 96 12.38 -3.29 9.78
N GLN A 97 11.53 -2.31 10.12
CA GLN A 97 11.17 -1.99 11.51
C GLN A 97 9.97 -2.80 12.03
N ALA A 98 9.35 -3.63 11.19
CA ALA A 98 8.12 -4.31 11.54
C ALA A 98 8.32 -5.40 12.60
N GLU A 99 7.46 -5.40 13.63
CA GLU A 99 7.33 -6.51 14.60
C GLU A 99 6.22 -7.50 14.21
N ILE A 100 5.31 -7.08 13.33
CA ILE A 100 4.29 -7.91 12.69
C ILE A 100 4.15 -7.41 11.25
N PHE A 101 4.21 -8.31 10.26
CA PHE A 101 4.03 -7.97 8.86
C PHE A 101 2.75 -8.61 8.31
N MET A 102 1.97 -7.87 7.52
CA MET A 102 0.73 -8.37 6.91
C MET A 102 0.68 -8.04 5.42
N VAL A 103 0.50 -9.07 4.61
CA VAL A 103 0.21 -8.98 3.18
C VAL A 103 -1.28 -9.26 2.98
N VAL A 104 -2.01 -8.33 2.39
CA VAL A 104 -3.48 -8.43 2.25
C VAL A 104 -3.89 -8.19 0.80
N GLY A 105 -4.57 -9.18 0.20
CA GLY A 105 -5.24 -9.03 -1.10
C GLY A 105 -4.29 -8.73 -2.26
N THR A 106 -3.13 -9.37 -2.31
CA THR A 106 -2.19 -9.28 -3.42
C THR A 106 -1.70 -10.66 -3.83
N SER A 107 -1.50 -10.84 -5.14
CA SER A 107 -0.96 -12.07 -5.71
C SER A 107 0.55 -12.23 -5.50
N MET A 108 1.23 -11.24 -4.91
CA MET A 108 2.68 -11.26 -4.68
C MET A 108 3.51 -11.43 -5.96
N VAL A 109 3.01 -10.93 -7.10
CA VAL A 109 3.71 -11.01 -8.41
C VAL A 109 4.16 -9.65 -8.96
N VAL A 110 3.69 -8.55 -8.38
CA VAL A 110 4.01 -7.19 -8.85
C VAL A 110 5.25 -6.70 -8.14
N TYR A 111 6.37 -6.69 -8.86
CA TYR A 111 7.65 -6.17 -8.38
C TYR A 111 7.76 -4.67 -8.64
N PRO A 112 8.45 -3.93 -7.76
CA PRO A 112 9.25 -4.40 -6.62
C PRO A 112 8.47 -4.65 -5.31
N ALA A 113 7.19 -4.26 -5.23
CA ALA A 113 6.40 -4.34 -3.99
C ALA A 113 6.30 -5.75 -3.39
N ALA A 114 6.19 -6.79 -4.23
CA ALA A 114 6.16 -8.18 -3.78
C ALA A 114 7.43 -8.60 -3.00
N GLY A 115 8.58 -7.96 -3.28
CA GLY A 115 9.84 -8.26 -2.62
C GLY A 115 9.95 -7.67 -1.21
N LEU A 116 9.02 -6.82 -0.75
CA LEU A 116 9.08 -6.23 0.60
C LEU A 116 9.15 -7.30 1.71
N ILE A 117 8.51 -8.44 1.49
CA ILE A 117 8.50 -9.54 2.46
C ILE A 117 9.89 -10.11 2.74
N ASP A 118 10.82 -9.99 1.78
CA ASP A 118 12.19 -10.50 1.88
C ASP A 118 13.09 -9.62 2.76
N TYR A 119 12.66 -8.38 3.04
CA TYR A 119 13.36 -7.43 3.91
C TYR A 119 12.84 -7.47 5.34
N ILE A 120 11.83 -8.29 5.60
CA ILE A 120 11.25 -8.43 6.93
C ILE A 120 12.13 -9.34 7.78
N PRO A 121 12.45 -8.97 9.04
CA PRO A 121 13.22 -9.83 9.92
C PRO A 121 12.65 -11.26 10.03
N GLU A 122 13.52 -12.28 9.97
CA GLU A 122 13.12 -13.69 9.91
C GLU A 122 12.19 -14.11 11.07
N ASN A 123 12.49 -13.64 12.29
CA ASN A 123 11.81 -14.03 13.52
C ASN A 123 10.44 -13.40 13.75
N ILE A 124 10.04 -12.42 12.94
CA ILE A 124 8.76 -11.73 13.15
C ILE A 124 7.62 -12.44 12.41
N PRO A 125 6.41 -12.50 13.01
CA PRO A 125 5.26 -13.12 12.39
C PRO A 125 4.83 -12.37 11.12
N LYS A 126 4.72 -13.11 10.02
CA LYS A 126 4.27 -12.63 8.72
C LYS A 126 2.91 -13.26 8.41
N TYR A 127 1.91 -12.46 8.07
CA TYR A 127 0.58 -12.95 7.74
C TYR A 127 0.27 -12.68 6.27
N LEU A 128 -0.22 -13.68 5.55
CA LEU A 128 -0.73 -13.54 4.19
C LEU A 128 -2.23 -13.80 4.19
N ILE A 129 -3.03 -12.80 3.83
CA ILE A 129 -4.49 -12.89 3.75
C ILE A 129 -4.91 -12.76 2.29
N ASP A 130 -5.19 -13.90 1.66
CA ASP A 130 -5.70 -13.99 0.29
C ASP A 130 -6.58 -15.25 0.14
N PRO A 131 -7.74 -15.17 -0.53
CA PRO A 131 -8.58 -16.36 -0.74
C PRO A 131 -7.98 -17.36 -1.74
N SER A 132 -7.01 -16.95 -2.54
CA SER A 132 -6.36 -17.77 -3.57
C SER A 132 -5.22 -18.62 -2.98
N ASP A 133 -4.86 -19.69 -3.69
CA ASP A 133 -3.68 -20.49 -3.37
C ASP A 133 -2.40 -19.76 -3.80
N VAL A 134 -1.92 -18.86 -2.95
CA VAL A 134 -0.62 -18.20 -3.14
C VAL A 134 0.48 -19.18 -2.70
N LYS A 135 1.29 -19.64 -3.66
CA LYS A 135 2.43 -20.53 -3.39
C LYS A 135 3.65 -19.70 -3.04
N ILE A 136 3.94 -19.58 -1.76
CA ILE A 136 5.16 -18.95 -1.25
C ILE A 136 5.93 -19.99 -0.44
N ASN A 137 7.17 -20.23 -0.82
CA ASN A 137 8.07 -21.16 -0.13
C ASN A 137 9.27 -20.36 0.40
N GLY A 138 9.90 -20.88 1.45
CA GLY A 138 11.16 -20.30 1.97
C GLY A 138 11.01 -19.01 2.77
N ILE A 139 9.81 -18.70 3.25
CA ILE A 139 9.58 -17.57 4.17
C ILE A 139 9.26 -18.11 5.56
N ASP A 140 10.14 -17.81 6.51
CA ASP A 140 9.98 -18.19 7.90
C ASP A 140 8.90 -17.37 8.61
N ASN A 141 8.23 -18.02 9.57
CA ASN A 141 7.15 -17.44 10.36
C ASN A 141 5.98 -16.88 9.52
N LEU A 142 5.71 -17.49 8.36
CA LEU A 142 4.60 -17.15 7.49
C LEU A 142 3.32 -17.92 7.87
N PHE A 143 2.24 -17.18 8.15
CA PHE A 143 0.91 -17.68 8.44
C PHE A 143 -0.06 -17.30 7.33
N ILE A 144 -0.64 -18.28 6.65
CA ILE A 144 -1.56 -18.05 5.54
C ILE A 144 -3.00 -18.15 6.01
N ILE A 145 -3.80 -17.10 5.77
CA ILE A 145 -5.23 -17.03 6.05
C ILE A 145 -5.98 -17.02 4.72
N LYS A 146 -6.53 -18.17 4.34
CA LYS A 146 -7.26 -18.37 3.08
C LYS A 146 -8.69 -17.83 3.14
N GLU A 147 -8.81 -16.51 3.26
CA GLU A 147 -10.10 -15.82 3.32
C GLU A 147 -10.06 -14.50 2.54
N LYS A 148 -11.25 -13.96 2.22
CA LYS A 148 -11.35 -12.61 1.69
C LYS A 148 -10.76 -11.61 2.68
N ALA A 149 -10.12 -10.55 2.18
CA ALA A 149 -9.53 -9.49 3.00
C ALA A 149 -10.49 -8.95 4.07
N SER A 150 -11.78 -8.74 3.73
CA SER A 150 -12.79 -8.23 4.66
C SER A 150 -13.05 -9.13 5.88
N THR A 151 -12.90 -10.45 5.74
CA THR A 151 -13.15 -11.40 6.84
C THR A 151 -11.86 -11.85 7.51
N GLY A 152 -10.85 -12.23 6.73
CA GLY A 152 -9.57 -12.73 7.23
C GLY A 152 -8.80 -11.68 8.03
N LEU A 153 -8.70 -10.46 7.51
CA LEU A 153 -8.00 -9.37 8.20
C LEU A 153 -8.74 -8.98 9.49
N ARG A 154 -10.07 -8.89 9.45
CA ARG A 154 -10.88 -8.57 10.62
C ARG A 154 -10.68 -9.60 11.75
N LYS A 155 -10.66 -10.90 11.42
CA LYS A 155 -10.40 -11.97 12.40
C LYS A 155 -9.01 -11.84 13.01
N LEU A 156 -7.99 -11.58 12.19
CA LEU A 156 -6.61 -11.40 12.66
C LEU A 156 -6.49 -10.19 13.59
N VAL A 157 -7.02 -9.03 13.18
CA VAL A 157 -7.01 -7.81 13.99
C VAL A 157 -7.71 -8.06 15.34
N ASN A 158 -8.88 -8.69 15.35
CA ASN A 158 -9.59 -9.00 16.58
C ASN A 158 -8.78 -9.93 17.52
N LYS A 159 -7.95 -10.81 16.97
CA LYS A 159 -7.04 -11.66 17.75
C LYS A 159 -5.90 -10.85 18.35
N LEU A 160 -5.31 -9.92 17.58
CA LEU A 160 -4.17 -9.09 18.02
C LEU A 160 -4.56 -8.00 19.03
N LEU A 161 -5.83 -7.56 18.99
CA LEU A 161 -6.36 -6.56 19.93
C LEU A 161 -6.72 -7.15 21.30
N LYS A 162 -6.97 -8.46 21.39
CA LYS A 162 -7.08 -9.16 22.69
C LYS A 162 -5.78 -9.07 23.48
#